data_AF-A0A8S4SEH1-F1
#
_entry.id   AF-A0A8S4SEH1-F1
#
_cell.length_a   1.000
_cell.length_b   1.000
_cell.length_c   1.000
_cell.angle_alpha   90.00
_cell.angle_beta   90.00
_cell.angle_gamma   90.00
#
_symmetry.space_group_name_H-M   'P 1'
#
loop_
_entity.id
_entity.type
_entity.pdbx_description
1 polymer ?
#
loop_
_entity_poly.entity_id
_entity_poly.type
_entity_poly.pdbx_seq_one_letter_code
_entity_poly.pdbx_strand_id
1 'polypeptide(L)'
;MCPTHYDVWRRDMDPYKEGGAPQSGLAGNGKSDVRAAALKWNWAGHIYRREDGRWSRVILDWQPRTGRRSIGRPPARWRDDIVKAVEKNWMQLTSNGPRWRANEEALVQQWTEID
;
A
#
# COMPACT_ATOMS: atom_id res chain seq x y z
N MET A 1 -45.52 3.19 19.42
CA MET A 1 -44.97 4.29 18.61
C MET A 1 -43.57 3.87 18.17
N CYS A 2 -43.30 3.79 16.86
CA CYS A 2 -41.97 3.46 16.35
C CYS A 2 -41.07 4.71 16.47
N PRO A 3 -39.84 4.60 17.01
CA PRO A 3 -38.92 5.72 17.06
C PRO A 3 -38.67 6.26 15.66
N THR A 4 -38.54 7.58 15.54
CA THR A 4 -38.16 8.16 14.25
C THR A 4 -36.71 7.80 13.95
N HIS A 5 -36.33 7.82 12.67
CA HIS A 5 -34.95 7.61 12.24
C HIS A 5 -33.95 8.51 13.01
N TYR A 6 -34.39 9.70 13.42
CA TYR A 6 -33.59 10.65 14.18
C TYR A 6 -33.31 10.21 15.62
N ASP A 7 -34.25 9.52 16.26
CA ASP A 7 -34.09 9.03 17.64
C ASP A 7 -33.14 7.83 17.73
N VAL A 8 -33.15 6.98 16.69
CA VAL A 8 -32.18 5.88 16.55
C VAL A 8 -30.78 6.45 16.27
N TRP A 9 -30.68 7.43 15.36
CA TRP A 9 -29.41 8.06 15.04
C TRP A 9 -28.78 8.79 16.23
N ARG A 10 -29.59 9.48 17.04
CA ARG A 10 -29.12 10.15 18.27
C ARG A 10 -28.55 9.13 19.26
N ARG A 11 -29.27 8.04 19.52
CA ARG A 11 -28.82 6.96 20.43
C ARG A 11 -27.52 6.29 19.96
N ASP A 12 -27.37 6.08 18.66
CA ASP A 12 -26.19 5.43 18.11
C ASP A 12 -24.97 6.37 18.01
N MET A 13 -25.18 7.69 17.95
CA MET A 13 -24.11 8.70 17.84
C MET A 13 -23.69 9.37 19.16
N ASP A 14 -24.53 9.35 20.20
CA ASP A 14 -24.22 9.90 21.53
C ASP A 14 -22.89 9.40 22.15
N PRO A 15 -22.48 8.11 22.04
CA PRO A 15 -21.19 7.67 22.59
C PRO A 15 -19.97 8.33 21.94
N TYR A 16 -20.11 8.95 20.75
CA TYR A 16 -19.02 9.67 20.09
C TYR A 16 -18.85 11.13 20.56
N LYS A 17 -19.80 11.66 21.35
CA LYS A 17 -19.70 13.04 21.87
C LYS A 17 -18.93 13.16 23.18
N GLU A 18 -18.90 12.11 24.01
CA GLU A 18 -18.32 12.19 25.36
C GLU A 18 -17.02 11.40 25.54
N GLY A 19 -16.67 10.49 24.61
CA GLY A 19 -15.51 9.59 24.78
C GLY A 19 -14.44 9.62 23.68
N GLY A 20 -14.63 10.38 22.59
CA GLY A 20 -13.79 10.26 21.39
C GLY A 20 -13.92 8.87 20.73
N ALA A 21 -13.61 8.77 19.44
CA ALA A 21 -13.65 7.48 18.76
C ALA A 21 -12.63 6.51 19.38
N PRO A 22 -13.00 5.27 19.72
CA PRO A 22 -12.03 4.28 20.19
C PRO A 22 -10.98 4.05 19.11
N GLN A 23 -9.71 4.37 19.43
CA GLN A 23 -8.57 4.21 18.51
C GLN A 23 -8.32 2.74 18.11
N SER A 24 -8.97 1.78 18.80
CA SER A 24 -8.77 0.34 18.62
C SER A 24 -9.31 -0.23 17.29
N GLY A 25 -9.92 0.59 16.43
CA GLY A 25 -10.46 0.16 15.14
C GLY A 25 -9.50 0.25 13.94
N LEU A 26 -8.27 0.74 14.14
CA LEU A 26 -7.30 0.94 13.04
C LEU A 26 -6.05 0.06 13.12
N ALA A 27 -5.98 -0.86 14.09
CA ALA A 27 -4.90 -1.84 14.13
C ALA A 27 -5.10 -2.86 13.01
N GLY A 28 -4.44 -2.62 11.87
CA GLY A 28 -4.24 -3.62 10.84
C GLY A 28 -3.72 -4.90 11.49
N ASN A 29 -4.38 -6.02 11.23
CA ASN A 29 -3.93 -7.31 11.73
C ASN A 29 -2.64 -7.63 10.97
N GLY A 30 -1.44 -7.42 11.53
CA GLY A 30 -0.15 -7.46 10.81
C GLY A 30 0.11 -8.67 9.87
N LYS A 31 -0.70 -9.74 9.96
CA LYS A 31 -0.78 -10.81 8.95
C LYS A 31 -1.31 -10.36 7.58
N SER A 32 -2.22 -9.39 7.51
CA SER A 32 -2.75 -8.83 6.26
C SER A 32 -1.68 -8.05 5.50
N ASP A 33 -0.82 -7.33 6.22
CA ASP A 33 0.21 -6.47 5.65
C ASP A 33 1.35 -7.29 5.05
N VAL A 34 1.74 -8.39 5.71
CA VAL A 34 2.67 -9.39 5.16
C VAL A 34 2.16 -9.97 3.83
N ARG A 35 0.89 -10.38 3.78
CA ARG A 35 0.29 -10.96 2.56
C ARG A 35 0.18 -9.91 1.45
N ALA A 36 -0.19 -8.68 1.80
CA ALA A 36 -0.26 -7.57 0.85
C ALA A 36 1.13 -7.23 0.26
N ALA A 37 2.17 -7.19 1.08
CA ALA A 37 3.55 -6.96 0.66
C ALA A 37 4.04 -8.07 -0.29
N ALA A 38 3.82 -9.34 0.05
CA ALA A 38 4.17 -10.47 -0.82
C ALA A 38 3.44 -10.43 -2.17
N LEU A 39 2.13 -10.11 -2.18
CA LEU A 39 1.37 -9.96 -3.42
C LEU A 39 1.88 -8.78 -4.26
N LYS A 40 2.22 -7.66 -3.62
CA LYS A 40 2.80 -6.50 -4.28
C LYS A 40 4.14 -6.85 -4.94
N TRP A 41 5.00 -7.56 -4.23
CA TRP A 41 6.29 -8.04 -4.74
C TRP A 41 6.13 -8.97 -5.95
N ASN A 42 5.31 -10.01 -5.80
CA ASN A 42 5.09 -10.99 -6.86
C ASN A 42 4.49 -10.36 -8.12
N TRP A 43 3.53 -9.45 -7.94
CA TRP A 43 2.94 -8.70 -9.05
C TRP A 43 3.99 -7.85 -9.76
N ALA A 44 4.83 -7.09 -9.04
CA ALA A 44 5.86 -6.25 -9.63
C ALA A 44 6.82 -7.05 -10.53
N GLY A 45 7.36 -8.15 -10.00
CA GLY A 45 8.26 -9.01 -10.73
C GLY A 45 7.59 -9.68 -11.93
N HIS A 46 6.32 -10.07 -11.79
CA HIS A 46 5.55 -10.66 -12.90
C HIS A 46 5.33 -9.67 -14.03
N ILE A 47 4.85 -8.45 -13.74
CA ILE A 47 4.61 -7.44 -14.77
C ILE A 47 5.93 -7.06 -15.46
N TYR A 48 7.01 -6.87 -14.72
CA TYR A 48 8.27 -6.40 -15.31
C TYR A 48 8.93 -7.45 -16.23
N ARG A 49 8.74 -8.75 -15.94
CA ARG A 49 9.19 -9.84 -16.83
C ARG A 49 8.32 -10.03 -18.07
N ARG A 50 7.11 -9.44 -18.12
CA ARG A 50 6.27 -9.50 -19.31
C ARG A 50 6.75 -8.50 -20.36
N GLU A 51 6.91 -8.99 -21.59
CA GLU A 51 7.31 -8.19 -22.77
C GLU A 51 6.13 -7.97 -23.73
N ASP A 52 4.90 -8.20 -23.28
CA ASP A 52 3.68 -8.16 -24.10
C ASP A 52 3.14 -6.75 -24.39
N GLY A 53 3.91 -5.70 -24.07
CA GLY A 53 3.56 -4.31 -24.37
C GLY A 53 2.30 -3.78 -23.65
N ARG A 54 1.80 -4.48 -22.61
CA ARG A 54 0.57 -4.08 -21.92
C ARG A 54 0.75 -2.84 -21.05
N TRP A 55 -0.36 -2.13 -20.86
CA TRP A 55 -0.43 -0.91 -20.04
C TRP A 55 0.04 -1.11 -18.60
N SER A 56 -0.03 -2.32 -18.05
CA SER A 56 0.51 -2.61 -16.71
C SER A 56 2.00 -2.27 -16.57
N ARG A 57 2.81 -2.51 -17.62
CA ARG A 57 4.24 -2.17 -17.61
C ARG A 57 4.43 -0.65 -17.70
N VAL A 58 3.62 0.02 -18.52
CA VAL A 58 3.61 1.48 -18.61
C VAL A 58 3.28 2.12 -17.26
N ILE A 59 2.29 1.59 -16.53
CA ILE A 59 1.92 2.08 -15.18
C ILE A 59 3.07 1.89 -14.18
N LEU A 60 3.81 0.78 -14.24
CA LEU A 60 4.97 0.55 -13.38
C LEU A 60 6.10 1.58 -13.65
N ASP A 61 6.38 1.82 -14.92
CA ASP A 61 7.44 2.75 -15.34
C ASP A 61 6.99 4.21 -15.25
N TRP A 62 5.68 4.45 -15.10
CA TRP A 62 5.11 5.78 -15.14
C TRP A 62 5.67 6.66 -14.02
N GLN A 63 6.35 7.71 -14.45
CA GLN A 63 6.81 8.79 -13.59
C GLN A 63 6.31 10.10 -14.20
N PRO A 64 5.42 10.84 -13.51
CA PRO A 64 5.02 12.15 -13.99
C PRO A 64 6.20 13.12 -13.89
N ARG A 65 6.83 13.39 -15.05
CA ARG A 65 8.06 14.19 -15.20
C ARG A 65 7.85 15.71 -15.23
N THR A 66 6.61 16.18 -15.29
CA THR A 66 6.28 17.59 -15.54
C THR A 66 5.22 18.11 -14.57
N GLY A 67 5.48 19.28 -13.96
CA GLY A 67 4.55 20.03 -13.10
C GLY A 67 4.98 20.18 -11.64
N ARG A 68 4.73 21.36 -11.05
CA ARG A 68 4.77 21.58 -9.59
C ARG A 68 3.46 21.05 -8.99
N ARG A 69 3.51 20.16 -8.00
CA ARG A 69 2.32 19.66 -7.27
C ARG A 69 2.11 20.44 -5.98
N SER A 70 0.89 20.45 -5.48
CA SER A 70 0.52 21.09 -4.21
C SER A 70 1.32 20.52 -3.04
N ILE A 71 1.64 21.37 -2.07
CA ILE A 71 2.35 21.05 -0.83
C ILE A 71 1.39 20.28 0.09
N GLY A 72 1.80 19.10 0.57
CA GLY A 72 0.94 18.19 1.34
C GLY A 72 1.60 16.82 1.59
N ARG A 73 0.81 15.73 1.56
CA ARG A 73 1.26 14.35 1.81
C ARG A 73 2.55 14.02 1.04
N PRO A 74 3.56 13.39 1.67
CA PRO A 74 4.76 12.95 0.99
C PRO A 74 4.39 12.10 -0.23
N PRO A 75 5.07 12.26 -1.38
CA PRO A 75 4.75 11.55 -2.60
C PRO A 75 5.19 10.08 -2.50
N ALA A 76 4.46 9.26 -1.74
CA ALA A 76 4.64 7.82 -1.75
C ALA A 76 4.05 7.26 -3.05
N ARG A 77 4.92 6.96 -4.03
CA ARG A 77 4.51 6.27 -5.25
C ARG A 77 4.53 4.78 -4.98
N TRP A 78 3.68 4.06 -5.72
CA TRP A 78 3.60 2.60 -5.58
C TRP A 78 4.96 1.89 -5.70
N ARG A 79 5.82 2.36 -6.61
CA ARG A 79 7.17 1.83 -6.84
C ARG A 79 8.18 2.18 -5.74
N ASP A 80 7.91 3.23 -4.96
CA ASP A 80 8.90 3.76 -4.02
C ASP A 80 9.15 2.76 -2.88
N ASP A 81 8.14 1.96 -2.51
CA ASP A 81 8.32 0.86 -1.54
C ASP A 81 9.27 -0.22 -2.07
N ILE A 82 9.19 -0.52 -3.37
CA ILE A 82 10.10 -1.49 -4.01
C ILE A 82 11.50 -0.91 -4.10
N VAL A 83 11.63 0.35 -4.53
CA VAL A 83 12.93 1.04 -4.61
C VAL A 83 13.58 1.18 -3.23
N LYS A 84 12.79 1.37 -2.17
CA LYS A 84 13.28 1.40 -0.79
C LYS A 84 13.77 0.03 -0.33
N ALA A 85 13.10 -1.06 -0.72
CA ALA A 85 13.47 -2.42 -0.35
C ALA A 85 14.70 -2.98 -1.09
N VAL A 86 14.89 -2.67 -2.39
CA VAL A 86 15.94 -3.30 -3.25
C VAL A 86 16.85 -2.30 -3.98
N GLU A 87 16.81 -1.04 -3.55
CA GLU A 87 17.53 0.08 -4.16
C GLU A 87 17.10 0.42 -5.61
N LYS A 88 17.85 1.32 -6.24
CA LYS A 88 17.52 1.91 -7.56
C LYS A 88 17.58 0.91 -8.71
N ASN A 89 18.21 -0.27 -8.53
CA ASN A 89 18.45 -1.24 -9.59
C ASN A 89 17.46 -2.42 -9.61
N TRP A 90 16.30 -2.27 -8.96
CA TRP A 90 15.25 -3.29 -8.87
C TRP A 90 14.82 -3.85 -10.25
N MET A 91 14.87 -3.03 -11.29
CA MET A 91 14.62 -3.39 -12.70
C MET A 91 15.57 -4.46 -13.26
N GLN A 92 16.85 -4.43 -12.89
CA GLN A 92 17.79 -5.48 -13.29
C GLN A 92 17.64 -6.72 -12.40
N LEU A 93 17.28 -6.51 -11.13
CA LEU A 93 17.05 -7.60 -10.18
C LEU A 93 15.83 -8.46 -10.56
N THR A 94 14.77 -7.88 -11.10
CA THR A 94 13.57 -8.61 -11.55
C THR A 94 13.85 -9.62 -12.66
N SER A 95 14.88 -9.39 -13.48
CA SER A 95 15.31 -10.30 -14.54
C SER A 95 15.96 -11.58 -13.98
N ASN A 96 16.52 -11.50 -12.77
CA ASN A 96 17.08 -12.65 -12.07
C ASN A 96 16.07 -13.17 -11.03
N GLY A 97 15.23 -14.13 -11.43
CA GLY A 97 14.16 -14.69 -10.58
C GLY A 97 14.60 -15.18 -9.19
N PRO A 98 15.75 -15.87 -9.04
CA PRO A 98 16.32 -16.20 -7.73
C PRO A 98 16.65 -14.98 -6.87
N ARG A 99 17.33 -13.98 -7.43
CA ARG A 99 17.63 -12.73 -6.70
C ARG A 99 16.35 -11.96 -6.35
N TRP A 100 15.36 -11.95 -7.24
CA TRP A 100 14.05 -11.35 -6.96
C TRP A 100 13.36 -12.00 -5.76
N ARG A 101 13.30 -13.33 -5.68
CA ARG A 101 12.68 -14.00 -4.52
C ARG A 101 13.43 -13.74 -3.22
N ALA A 102 14.76 -13.73 -3.26
CA ALA A 102 15.59 -13.49 -2.08
C ALA A 102 15.40 -12.11 -1.44
N ASN A 103 14.86 -11.13 -2.16
CA ASN A 103 14.63 -9.77 -1.65
C ASN A 103 13.17 -9.50 -1.24
N GLU A 104 12.26 -10.48 -1.35
CA GLU A 104 10.86 -10.33 -0.94
C GLU A 104 10.74 -10.00 0.55
N GLU A 105 11.58 -10.65 1.38
CA GLU A 105 11.62 -10.46 2.83
C GLU A 105 11.90 -9.01 3.24
N ALA A 106 12.69 -8.27 2.45
CA ALA A 106 13.01 -6.86 2.72
C ALA A 106 11.78 -5.94 2.59
N LEU A 107 10.91 -6.20 1.60
CA LEU A 107 9.65 -5.45 1.46
C LEU A 107 8.68 -5.81 2.59
N VAL A 108 8.61 -7.08 2.98
CA VAL A 108 7.76 -7.53 4.07
C VAL A 108 8.20 -6.89 5.40
N GLN A 109 9.49 -6.92 5.71
CA GLN A 109 10.05 -6.27 6.91
C GLN A 109 9.74 -4.78 6.93
N GLN A 110 9.94 -4.08 5.81
CA GLN A 110 9.59 -2.66 5.69
C GLN A 110 8.11 -2.39 6.03
N TRP A 111 7.19 -3.29 5.64
CA TRP A 111 5.76 -3.11 5.86
C TRP A 111 5.30 -3.55 7.26
N THR A 112 6.05 -4.43 7.92
CA THR A 112 5.76 -4.89 9.30
C THR A 112 6.45 -4.06 10.39
N GLU A 113 7.49 -3.30 10.05
CA GLU A 113 8.24 -2.44 10.99
C GLU A 113 7.63 -1.03 11.13
N ILE A 114 6.61 -0.70 10.34
CA ILE A 114 5.97 0.63 10.35
C ILE A 114 4.80 0.73 11.38
N ASP A 115 4.46 -0.36 12.06
CA ASP A 115 3.40 -0.43 13.09
C ASP A 115 3.88 -0.10 14.52
#